data_AF-A4HTD2-F1
#
_entry.id   AF-A4HTD2-F1
#
_cell.length_a   1.000
_cell.length_b   1.000
_cell.length_c   1.000
_cell.angle_alpha   90.00
_cell.angle_beta   90.00
_cell.angle_gamma   90.00
#
_symmetry.space_group_name_H-M   'P 1'
#
loop_
_entity.id
_entity.type
_entity.pdbx_description
1 polymer ?
#
loop_
_entity_poly.entity_id
_entity_poly.type
_entity_poly.pdbx_seq_one_letter_code
_entity_poly.pdbx_strand_id
1 'polypeptide(L)'
;MRVQRDIAYHHCTLLVDTTHASVSRYLRPEGDYVAFETSSVGSVRSPVTSLAESGCIAGGPGAVAALKRNMADFFLAEGDRVLDAATPWELDAVKLRQSFATSRHRCENAPLFALDVVGAVAADMPFFEGEGRRPTRGDAATLGEAVRKTASKDWAYAMPSFTSTVLLSGSELRRRLKTLSMWQDVASLCSLAEEELLAVLQRCVLEGSEGLEEVAAGTEAGLHLITTVEHRLVTSVVVRRAASTTSTASAVAPSSGSSGGWVQRCLSALLVGQPCDAAVEGLERTGDTTAVMQGLVHEAGSLCLDLPDLAGDAALLMVTRVLLDVWRDKNVFDIAT
;
A
#
# COMPACT_ATOMS: atom_id res chain seq x y z
N MET A 1 -0.43 5.73 -22.94
CA MET A 1 -0.17 5.19 -24.29
C MET A 1 1.19 4.53 -24.27
N ARG A 2 1.35 3.34 -24.81
CA ARG A 2 2.66 2.69 -24.94
C ARG A 2 2.96 2.51 -26.41
N VAL A 3 4.15 2.94 -26.79
CA VAL A 3 4.65 2.92 -28.17
C VAL A 3 5.91 2.06 -28.17
N GLN A 4 5.95 1.09 -29.06
CA GLN A 4 7.09 0.20 -29.22
C GLN A 4 7.38 0.00 -30.70
N ARG A 5 8.43 0.69 -31.18
CA ARG A 5 8.83 0.77 -32.60
C ARG A 5 7.67 1.24 -33.50
N ASP A 6 6.94 0.30 -34.06
CA ASP A 6 5.90 0.43 -35.08
C ASP A 6 4.49 0.15 -34.52
N ILE A 7 4.38 -0.37 -33.29
CA ILE A 7 3.10 -0.62 -32.63
C ILE A 7 2.86 0.44 -31.56
N ALA A 8 1.71 1.11 -31.63
CA ALA A 8 1.20 1.97 -30.58
C ALA A 8 -0.12 1.42 -30.05
N TYR A 9 -0.24 1.31 -28.73
CA TYR A 9 -1.53 0.96 -28.11
C TYR A 9 -1.95 2.01 -27.07
N HIS A 10 -3.24 2.33 -27.13
CA HIS A 10 -3.93 3.19 -26.18
C HIS A 10 -5.01 2.35 -25.49
N HIS A 11 -4.83 2.10 -24.20
CA HIS A 11 -5.88 1.52 -23.36
C HIS A 11 -6.49 2.63 -22.52
N CYS A 12 -7.79 2.55 -22.28
CA CYS A 12 -8.51 3.43 -21.37
C CYS A 12 -9.59 2.65 -20.63
N THR A 13 -10.05 3.21 -19.52
CA THR A 13 -11.17 2.67 -18.74
C THR A 13 -12.37 3.60 -18.88
N LEU A 14 -13.54 3.03 -19.15
CA LEU A 14 -14.81 3.74 -19.11
C LEU A 14 -15.59 3.24 -17.90
N LEU A 15 -15.93 4.16 -16.99
CA LEU A 15 -16.80 3.86 -15.85
C LEU A 15 -18.24 3.85 -16.35
N VAL A 16 -18.81 2.67 -16.57
CA VAL A 16 -20.11 2.49 -17.24
C VAL A 16 -21.25 2.66 -16.24
N ASP A 17 -21.35 1.73 -15.31
CA ASP A 17 -22.32 1.68 -14.22
C ASP A 17 -21.59 1.19 -12.96
N THR A 18 -20.43 1.80 -12.72
CA THR A 18 -19.48 1.35 -11.70
C THR A 18 -19.85 1.96 -10.35
N THR A 19 -19.99 1.14 -9.31
CA THR A 19 -20.21 1.63 -7.93
C THR A 19 -18.96 2.33 -7.40
N HIS A 20 -18.99 3.67 -7.28
CA HIS A 20 -17.81 4.43 -6.84
C HIS A 20 -17.41 4.11 -5.40
N ALA A 21 -18.36 3.77 -4.54
CA ALA A 21 -18.07 3.39 -3.16
C ALA A 21 -17.11 2.19 -3.10
N SER A 22 -17.31 1.20 -3.98
CA SER A 22 -16.43 0.04 -4.10
C SER A 22 -15.06 0.42 -4.64
N VAL A 23 -15.00 1.20 -5.73
CA VAL A 23 -13.71 1.63 -6.34
C VAL A 23 -12.89 2.48 -5.38
N SER A 24 -13.53 3.46 -4.72
CA SER A 24 -12.86 4.38 -3.81
C SER A 24 -12.25 3.68 -2.61
N ARG A 25 -12.85 2.56 -2.17
CA ARG A 25 -12.32 1.74 -1.07
C ARG A 25 -10.95 1.15 -1.44
N TYR A 26 -10.81 0.62 -2.66
CA TYR A 26 -9.57 -0.05 -3.11
C TYR A 26 -8.47 0.90 -3.60
N LEU A 27 -8.82 2.14 -3.95
CA LEU A 27 -7.86 3.14 -4.44
C LEU A 27 -7.33 4.06 -3.33
N ARG A 28 -7.85 3.94 -2.10
CA ARG A 28 -7.26 4.63 -0.95
C ARG A 28 -6.04 3.85 -0.47
N PRO A 29 -4.94 4.52 -0.12
CA PRO A 29 -3.86 3.85 0.61
C PRO A 29 -4.47 3.25 1.87
N GLU A 30 -4.28 1.95 2.07
CA GLU A 30 -4.84 1.23 3.21
C GLU A 30 -4.14 1.62 4.51
N GLY A 31 -2.89 2.08 4.44
CA GLY A 31 -2.09 2.49 5.60
C GLY A 31 -2.33 3.93 6.10
N ASP A 32 -1.97 4.13 7.37
CA ASP A 32 -1.99 5.40 8.09
C ASP A 32 -0.59 6.04 8.08
N TYR A 33 -0.22 6.60 6.92
CA TYR A 33 1.09 7.18 6.68
C TYR A 33 1.12 8.69 6.95
N VAL A 34 2.15 9.14 7.68
CA VAL A 34 2.54 10.56 7.74
C VAL A 34 3.20 11.00 6.44
N ALA A 35 4.04 10.12 5.88
CA ALA A 35 4.70 10.32 4.60
C ALA A 35 4.88 8.97 3.89
N PHE A 36 4.82 8.98 2.57
CA PHE A 36 5.07 7.83 1.73
C PHE A 36 5.84 8.29 0.49
N GLU A 37 7.07 7.82 0.35
CA GLU A 37 7.98 8.17 -0.73
C GLU A 37 8.20 6.94 -1.61
N THR A 38 8.11 7.10 -2.93
CA THR A 38 8.44 6.03 -3.89
C THR A 38 8.97 6.65 -5.17
N SER A 39 9.85 5.94 -5.87
CA SER A 39 10.27 6.31 -7.23
C SER A 39 9.17 6.08 -8.28
N SER A 40 8.08 5.44 -7.89
CA SER A 40 6.92 5.22 -8.76
C SER A 40 6.22 6.52 -9.13
N VAL A 41 5.62 6.55 -10.31
CA VAL A 41 4.70 7.62 -10.69
C VAL A 41 3.48 7.56 -9.79
N GLY A 42 3.27 8.60 -8.98
CA GLY A 42 2.09 8.71 -8.12
C GLY A 42 0.80 8.80 -8.94
N SER A 43 -0.24 8.10 -8.49
CA SER A 43 -1.56 8.17 -9.11
C SER A 43 -2.15 9.58 -8.96
N VAL A 44 -2.64 10.16 -10.06
CA VAL A 44 -3.37 11.44 -10.04
C VAL A 44 -4.80 11.18 -9.59
N ARG A 45 -5.17 11.71 -8.43
CA ARG A 45 -6.54 11.63 -7.92
C ARG A 45 -7.43 12.63 -8.66
N SER A 46 -8.48 12.14 -9.29
CA SER A 46 -9.48 12.96 -10.00
C SER A 46 -10.88 12.62 -9.49
N PRO A 47 -11.81 13.58 -9.42
CA PRO A 47 -13.23 13.26 -9.24
C PRO A 47 -13.71 12.42 -10.42
N VAL A 48 -14.46 11.35 -10.15
CA VAL A 48 -14.95 10.41 -11.16
C VAL A 48 -16.49 10.35 -11.15
N THR A 49 -17.07 10.05 -12.32
CA THR A 49 -18.49 9.78 -12.51
C THR A 49 -18.66 8.57 -13.43
N SER A 50 -19.80 7.88 -13.35
CA SER A 50 -20.15 6.84 -14.32
C SER A 50 -21.00 7.40 -15.47
N LEU A 51 -21.01 6.71 -16.60
CA LEU A 51 -21.88 7.05 -17.75
C LEU A 51 -23.36 6.95 -17.37
N ALA A 52 -23.73 5.98 -16.53
CA ALA A 52 -25.09 5.82 -16.03
C ALA A 52 -25.52 7.01 -15.15
N GLU A 53 -24.70 7.40 -14.16
CA GLU A 53 -25.00 8.56 -13.30
C GLU A 53 -25.04 9.88 -14.07
N SER A 54 -24.22 10.00 -15.12
CA SER A 54 -24.21 11.17 -15.99
C SER A 54 -25.42 11.24 -16.92
N GLY A 55 -26.28 10.21 -16.94
CA GLY A 55 -27.45 10.13 -17.82
C GLY A 55 -27.12 9.80 -19.28
N CYS A 56 -25.88 9.41 -19.60
CA CYS A 56 -25.45 9.08 -20.96
C CYS A 56 -26.01 7.73 -21.43
N ILE A 57 -26.23 6.80 -20.50
CA ILE A 57 -26.78 5.46 -20.76
C ILE A 57 -27.73 5.06 -19.64
N ALA A 58 -28.61 4.09 -19.90
CA ALA A 58 -29.36 3.43 -18.83
C ALA A 58 -28.43 2.51 -18.03
N GLY A 59 -28.46 2.62 -16.70
CA GLY A 59 -27.80 1.69 -15.80
C GLY A 59 -28.43 0.30 -15.79
N GLY A 60 -27.74 -0.67 -15.18
CA GLY A 60 -28.21 -2.03 -14.96
C GLY A 60 -27.33 -3.12 -15.60
N PRO A 61 -27.72 -4.40 -15.42
CA PRO A 61 -26.89 -5.56 -15.78
C PRO A 61 -26.46 -5.63 -17.26
N GLY A 62 -27.20 -4.98 -18.16
CA GLY A 62 -26.91 -4.94 -19.60
C GLY A 62 -26.06 -3.74 -20.05
N ALA A 63 -25.78 -2.77 -19.18
CA ALA A 63 -25.17 -1.49 -19.56
C ALA A 63 -23.80 -1.66 -20.22
N VAL A 64 -22.93 -2.51 -19.64
CA VAL A 64 -21.59 -2.80 -20.19
C VAL A 64 -21.68 -3.49 -21.55
N ALA A 65 -22.57 -4.47 -21.70
CA ALA A 65 -22.73 -5.20 -22.96
C ALA A 65 -23.26 -4.28 -24.07
N ALA A 66 -24.24 -3.43 -23.75
CA ALA A 66 -24.78 -2.44 -24.67
C ALA A 66 -23.72 -1.42 -25.10
N LEU A 67 -22.90 -0.93 -24.16
CA LEU A 67 -21.80 -0.01 -24.48
C LEU A 67 -20.75 -0.68 -25.39
N LYS A 68 -20.33 -1.91 -25.06
CA LYS A 68 -19.38 -2.67 -25.88
C LYS A 68 -19.87 -2.84 -27.32
N ARG A 69 -21.16 -3.16 -27.50
CA ARG A 69 -21.77 -3.27 -28.83
C ARG A 69 -21.75 -1.93 -29.57
N ASN A 70 -22.23 -0.86 -28.94
CA ASN A 70 -22.21 0.48 -29.54
C ASN A 70 -20.79 0.95 -29.93
N MET A 71 -19.78 0.66 -29.10
CA MET A 71 -18.38 1.00 -29.41
C MET A 71 -17.87 0.24 -30.62
N ALA A 72 -18.20 -1.05 -30.74
CA ALA A 72 -17.81 -1.85 -31.90
C ALA A 72 -18.53 -1.42 -33.17
N ASP A 73 -19.83 -1.15 -33.09
CA ASP A 73 -20.61 -0.63 -34.22
C ASP A 73 -20.03 0.71 -34.69
N PHE A 74 -19.64 1.58 -33.75
CA PHE A 74 -18.98 2.85 -34.08
C PHE A 74 -17.64 2.60 -34.78
N PHE A 75 -16.82 1.68 -34.27
CA PHE A 75 -15.53 1.36 -34.88
C PHE A 75 -15.69 0.78 -36.28
N LEU A 76 -16.67 -0.09 -36.51
CA LEU A 76 -16.93 -0.67 -37.83
C LEU A 76 -17.49 0.36 -38.82
N ALA A 77 -18.29 1.31 -38.36
CA ALA A 77 -18.93 2.29 -39.22
C ALA A 77 -18.03 3.50 -39.53
N GLU A 78 -17.25 3.97 -38.55
CA GLU A 78 -16.52 5.23 -38.63
C GLU A 78 -15.00 5.07 -38.42
N GLY A 79 -14.52 3.86 -38.14
CA GLY A 79 -13.11 3.58 -37.84
C GLY A 79 -12.16 4.05 -38.93
N ASP A 80 -12.45 3.75 -40.20
CA ASP A 80 -11.62 4.18 -41.34
C ASP A 80 -11.52 5.71 -41.41
N ARG A 81 -12.63 6.42 -41.20
CA ARG A 81 -12.60 7.90 -41.18
C ARG A 81 -11.77 8.45 -40.02
N VAL A 82 -11.76 7.77 -38.88
CA VAL A 82 -10.93 8.14 -37.73
C VAL A 82 -9.46 7.87 -38.02
N LEU A 83 -9.14 6.75 -38.68
CA LEU A 83 -7.77 6.36 -39.02
C LEU A 83 -7.18 7.19 -40.16
N ASP A 84 -8.00 7.58 -41.15
CA ASP A 84 -7.60 8.41 -42.30
C ASP A 84 -7.47 9.89 -41.93
N ALA A 85 -7.95 10.31 -40.76
CA ALA A 85 -7.83 11.68 -40.32
C ALA A 85 -6.37 12.02 -40.01
N ALA A 86 -5.86 13.09 -40.64
CA ALA A 86 -4.51 13.58 -40.38
C ALA A 86 -4.29 13.94 -38.90
N THR A 87 -5.34 14.48 -38.25
CA THR A 87 -5.36 14.68 -36.81
C THR A 87 -6.74 14.38 -36.21
N PRO A 88 -6.84 13.68 -35.06
CA PRO A 88 -8.13 13.30 -34.48
C PRO A 88 -9.02 14.47 -34.06
N TRP A 89 -8.45 15.63 -33.73
CA TRP A 89 -9.20 16.82 -33.28
C TRP A 89 -9.81 17.63 -34.42
N GLU A 90 -9.38 17.41 -35.67
CA GLU A 90 -10.00 18.02 -36.86
C GLU A 90 -11.28 17.29 -37.28
N LEU A 91 -11.53 16.10 -36.73
CA LEU A 91 -12.78 15.38 -36.95
C LEU A 91 -13.95 16.10 -36.26
N ASP A 92 -14.93 16.51 -37.06
CA ASP A 92 -16.18 17.08 -36.57
C ASP A 92 -17.02 16.01 -35.86
N ALA A 93 -17.02 16.06 -34.53
CA ALA A 93 -17.76 15.13 -33.68
C ALA A 93 -19.28 15.16 -33.92
N VAL A 94 -19.85 16.29 -34.35
CA VAL A 94 -21.29 16.38 -34.66
C VAL A 94 -21.59 15.62 -35.94
N LYS A 95 -20.77 15.79 -36.98
CA LYS A 95 -20.90 15.03 -38.23
C LYS A 95 -20.67 13.54 -38.04
N LEU A 96 -19.69 13.15 -37.23
CA LEU A 96 -19.45 11.74 -36.88
C LEU A 96 -20.66 11.12 -36.19
N ARG A 97 -21.27 11.82 -35.22
CA ARG A 97 -22.49 11.34 -34.54
C ARG A 97 -23.67 11.19 -35.50
N GLN A 98 -23.88 12.16 -36.38
CA GLN A 98 -24.95 12.11 -37.38
C GLN A 98 -24.74 10.94 -38.36
N SER A 99 -23.51 10.78 -38.86
CA SER A 99 -23.13 9.67 -39.72
C SER A 99 -23.39 8.33 -39.03
N PHE A 100 -22.85 8.15 -37.83
CA PHE A 100 -23.00 6.93 -37.04
C PHE A 100 -24.48 6.59 -36.78
N ALA A 101 -25.31 7.58 -36.45
CA ALA A 101 -26.74 7.37 -36.22
C ALA A 101 -27.45 6.76 -37.46
N THR A 102 -26.99 7.08 -38.67
CA THR A 102 -27.53 6.53 -39.92
C THR A 102 -26.91 5.19 -40.32
N SER A 103 -25.63 4.96 -39.99
CA SER A 103 -24.86 3.80 -40.46
C SER A 103 -24.90 2.61 -39.49
N ARG A 104 -25.15 2.82 -38.19
CA ARG A 104 -25.06 1.77 -37.15
C ARG A 104 -25.85 0.49 -37.47
N HIS A 105 -27.01 0.62 -38.11
CA HIS A 105 -27.87 -0.52 -38.47
C HIS A 105 -27.22 -1.46 -39.48
N ARG A 106 -26.24 -0.98 -40.26
CA ARG A 106 -25.51 -1.80 -41.23
C ARG A 106 -24.53 -2.76 -40.56
N CYS A 107 -24.15 -2.47 -39.31
CA CYS A 107 -23.18 -3.24 -38.54
C CYS A 107 -23.82 -4.17 -37.51
N GLU A 108 -25.16 -4.13 -37.32
CA GLU A 108 -25.87 -4.91 -36.29
C GLU A 108 -25.58 -6.42 -36.32
N ASN A 109 -25.27 -6.97 -37.50
CA ASN A 109 -24.97 -8.39 -37.71
C ASN A 109 -23.48 -8.69 -37.91
N ALA A 110 -22.60 -7.69 -37.79
CA ALA A 110 -21.17 -7.91 -37.96
C ALA A 110 -20.63 -8.77 -36.80
N PRO A 111 -19.80 -9.80 -37.08
CA PRO A 111 -19.24 -10.64 -36.05
C PRO A 111 -18.33 -9.82 -35.14
N LEU A 112 -18.79 -9.63 -33.91
CA LEU A 112 -18.09 -8.93 -32.85
C LEU A 112 -17.08 -9.91 -32.24
N PHE A 113 -15.80 -9.78 -32.62
CA PHE A 113 -14.72 -10.52 -31.97
C PHE A 113 -14.42 -9.91 -30.61
N ALA A 114 -15.19 -10.34 -29.61
CA ALA A 114 -14.87 -10.06 -28.22
C ALA A 114 -13.81 -11.07 -27.76
N LEU A 115 -12.70 -10.55 -27.22
CA LEU A 115 -11.78 -11.39 -26.46
C LEU A 115 -12.50 -11.82 -25.18
N ASP A 116 -13.00 -13.05 -25.16
CA ASP A 116 -13.53 -13.67 -23.95
C ASP A 116 -12.37 -13.97 -23.02
N VAL A 117 -12.04 -13.01 -22.16
CA VAL A 117 -10.97 -13.16 -21.17
C VAL A 117 -11.27 -14.33 -20.23
N VAL A 118 -12.53 -14.57 -19.87
CA VAL A 118 -12.90 -15.68 -18.97
C VAL A 118 -12.65 -17.02 -19.66
N GLY A 119 -13.12 -17.17 -20.91
CA GLY A 119 -12.83 -18.33 -21.74
C GLY A 119 -11.33 -18.50 -22.04
N ALA A 120 -10.60 -17.40 -22.25
CA ALA A 120 -9.16 -17.44 -22.52
C ALA A 120 -8.33 -17.80 -21.27
N VAL A 121 -8.77 -17.42 -20.06
CA VAL A 121 -8.21 -17.94 -18.80
C VAL A 121 -8.49 -19.43 -18.68
N ALA A 122 -9.75 -19.85 -18.92
CA ALA A 122 -10.15 -21.26 -18.83
C ALA A 122 -9.39 -22.15 -19.84
N ALA A 123 -9.09 -21.62 -21.02
CA ALA A 123 -8.31 -22.30 -22.06
C ALA A 123 -6.79 -22.12 -21.92
N ASP A 124 -6.32 -21.38 -20.91
CA ASP A 124 -4.92 -20.99 -20.68
C ASP A 124 -4.19 -20.50 -21.95
N MET A 125 -4.84 -19.57 -22.67
CA MET A 125 -4.42 -19.18 -24.02
C MET A 125 -3.02 -18.57 -24.03
N PRO A 126 -2.10 -18.99 -24.93
CA PRO A 126 -0.74 -18.48 -24.98
C PRO A 126 -0.70 -17.02 -25.45
N PHE A 127 0.19 -16.23 -24.85
CA PHE A 127 0.53 -14.92 -25.37
C PHE A 127 1.41 -15.07 -26.61
N PHE A 128 0.97 -14.47 -27.71
CA PHE A 128 1.79 -14.30 -28.88
C PHE A 128 2.42 -12.91 -28.83
N GLU A 129 3.69 -12.86 -28.48
CA GLU A 129 4.53 -11.69 -28.70
C GLU A 129 4.56 -11.39 -30.21
N GLY A 130 4.16 -10.19 -30.60
CA GLY A 130 4.20 -9.76 -31.99
C GLY A 130 5.61 -9.92 -32.58
N GLU A 131 5.68 -10.16 -33.90
CA GLU A 131 6.93 -10.27 -34.66
C GLU A 131 7.85 -11.46 -34.29
N GLY A 132 7.35 -12.50 -33.63
CA GLY A 132 8.15 -13.69 -33.29
C GLY A 132 9.18 -13.43 -32.18
N ARG A 133 8.97 -12.41 -31.35
CA ARG A 133 9.83 -12.13 -30.19
C ARG A 133 9.65 -13.23 -29.14
N ARG A 134 10.72 -13.50 -28.39
CA ARG A 134 10.66 -14.38 -27.22
C ARG A 134 10.14 -13.57 -26.02
N PRO A 135 9.27 -14.14 -25.17
CA PRO A 135 8.85 -13.51 -23.93
C PRO A 135 10.07 -13.07 -23.11
N THR A 136 9.98 -11.91 -22.45
CA THR A 136 11.02 -11.49 -21.52
C THR A 136 11.09 -12.48 -20.36
N ARG A 137 12.29 -12.75 -19.84
CA ARG A 137 12.45 -13.73 -18.75
C ARG A 137 11.65 -13.28 -17.53
N GLY A 138 10.64 -14.07 -17.15
CA GLY A 138 9.72 -13.77 -16.05
C GLY A 138 8.35 -13.23 -16.49
N ASP A 139 8.13 -12.93 -17.77
CA ASP A 139 6.80 -12.67 -18.30
C ASP A 139 5.98 -13.97 -18.33
N ALA A 140 4.68 -13.85 -18.09
CA ALA A 140 3.77 -14.99 -18.23
C ALA A 140 3.69 -15.40 -19.70
N ALA A 141 3.78 -16.69 -19.98
CA ALA A 141 3.66 -17.24 -21.34
C ALA A 141 2.20 -17.43 -21.77
N THR A 142 1.28 -17.52 -20.80
CA THR A 142 -0.14 -17.74 -21.04
C THR A 142 -1.03 -16.83 -20.18
N LEU A 143 -2.28 -16.66 -20.59
CA LEU A 143 -3.26 -15.84 -19.87
C LEU A 143 -3.52 -16.37 -18.46
N GLY A 144 -3.64 -17.69 -18.29
CA GLY A 144 -3.81 -18.31 -16.99
C GLY A 144 -2.57 -18.21 -16.12
N GLU A 145 -1.36 -18.24 -16.69
CA GLU A 145 -0.13 -17.92 -15.95
C GLU A 145 -0.11 -16.47 -15.50
N ALA A 146 -0.49 -15.52 -16.37
CA ALA A 146 -0.60 -14.12 -15.98
C ALA A 146 -1.61 -13.94 -14.85
N VAL A 147 -2.79 -14.54 -14.92
CA VAL A 147 -3.78 -14.48 -13.84
C VAL A 147 -3.24 -15.11 -12.56
N ARG A 148 -2.61 -16.29 -12.63
CA ARG A 148 -1.96 -16.92 -11.47
C ARG A 148 -0.88 -16.03 -10.87
N LYS A 149 -0.05 -15.38 -11.68
CA LYS A 149 1.01 -14.47 -11.22
C LYS A 149 0.44 -13.18 -10.63
N THR A 150 -0.64 -12.67 -11.20
CA THR A 150 -1.33 -11.47 -10.68
C THR A 150 -2.07 -11.80 -9.38
N ALA A 151 -2.55 -13.04 -9.25
CA ALA A 151 -3.12 -13.57 -8.02
C ALA A 151 -2.06 -14.06 -7.02
N SER A 152 -0.82 -14.31 -7.47
CA SER A 152 0.28 -14.72 -6.58
C SER A 152 0.89 -13.50 -5.92
N LYS A 153 1.55 -13.70 -4.77
CA LYS A 153 2.30 -12.63 -4.12
C LYS A 153 3.56 -12.24 -4.90
N ASP A 154 3.86 -12.88 -6.03
CA ASP A 154 5.13 -12.66 -6.73
C ASP A 154 5.19 -11.30 -7.41
N TRP A 155 4.04 -10.71 -7.77
CA TRP A 155 4.01 -9.33 -8.27
C TRP A 155 4.57 -8.34 -7.24
N ALA A 156 4.50 -8.68 -5.94
CA ALA A 156 5.04 -7.85 -4.87
C ALA A 156 6.57 -7.74 -4.92
N TYR A 157 7.27 -8.75 -5.45
CA TYR A 157 8.73 -8.66 -5.68
C TYR A 157 9.08 -7.71 -6.82
N ALA A 158 8.13 -7.39 -7.69
CA ALA A 158 8.27 -6.36 -8.71
C ALA A 158 7.82 -4.97 -8.22
N MET A 159 7.40 -4.82 -6.95
CA MET A 159 7.04 -3.51 -6.40
C MET A 159 8.26 -2.59 -6.44
N PRO A 160 8.09 -1.34 -6.91
CA PRO A 160 9.12 -0.33 -6.79
C PRO A 160 9.44 -0.07 -5.33
N SER A 161 10.70 0.26 -5.04
CA SER A 161 11.12 0.61 -3.70
C SER A 161 10.31 1.80 -3.17
N PHE A 162 9.97 1.74 -1.89
CA PHE A 162 9.24 2.80 -1.21
C PHE A 162 9.71 2.94 0.23
N THR A 163 9.53 4.14 0.76
CA THR A 163 9.77 4.48 2.15
C THR A 163 8.47 4.98 2.76
N SER A 164 7.97 4.28 3.77
CA SER A 164 6.80 4.70 4.55
C SER A 164 7.25 5.32 5.87
N THR A 165 6.51 6.33 6.32
CA THR A 165 6.66 6.93 7.64
C THR A 165 5.33 6.88 8.36
N VAL A 166 5.29 6.23 9.52
CA VAL A 166 4.09 6.15 10.37
C VAL A 166 4.36 6.78 11.73
N LEU A 167 3.33 7.36 12.35
CA LEU A 167 3.41 8.01 13.66
C LEU A 167 2.93 7.09 14.77
N LEU A 168 3.74 6.91 15.80
CA LEU A 168 3.34 6.42 17.12
C LEU A 168 3.24 7.60 18.08
N SER A 169 2.03 8.00 18.47
CA SER A 169 1.82 9.01 19.53
C SER A 169 1.93 8.36 20.91
N GLY A 170 2.24 9.17 21.93
CA GLY A 170 2.22 8.72 23.33
C GLY A 170 0.85 8.22 23.78
N SER A 171 -0.24 8.82 23.31
CA SER A 171 -1.61 8.35 23.59
C SER A 171 -1.90 6.99 22.97
N GLU A 172 -1.47 6.77 21.73
CA GLU A 172 -1.62 5.48 21.04
C GLU A 172 -0.85 4.39 21.76
N LEU A 173 0.40 4.67 22.16
CA LEU A 173 1.21 3.74 22.96
C LEU A 173 0.50 3.33 24.25
N ARG A 174 0.05 4.31 25.06
CA ARG A 174 -0.67 4.04 26.32
C ARG A 174 -1.93 3.21 26.09
N ARG A 175 -2.72 3.59 25.09
CA ARG A 175 -3.97 2.91 24.75
C ARG A 175 -3.71 1.45 24.39
N ARG A 176 -2.73 1.19 23.53
CA ARG A 176 -2.37 -0.16 23.07
C ARG A 176 -1.79 -1.03 24.19
N LEU A 177 -0.94 -0.47 25.05
CA LEU A 177 -0.39 -1.19 26.21
C LEU A 177 -1.51 -1.69 27.13
N LYS A 178 -2.47 -0.83 27.49
CA LYS A 178 -3.62 -1.21 28.34
C LYS A 178 -4.51 -2.29 27.74
N THR A 179 -4.56 -2.41 26.42
CA THR A 179 -5.39 -3.41 25.73
C THR A 179 -4.73 -4.79 25.64
N LEU A 180 -3.44 -4.92 25.93
CA LEU A 180 -2.77 -6.22 25.92
C LEU A 180 -3.21 -7.07 27.11
N SER A 181 -3.46 -8.35 26.87
CA SER A 181 -3.92 -9.29 27.90
C SER A 181 -2.95 -9.42 29.07
N MET A 182 -1.65 -9.25 28.82
CA MET A 182 -0.60 -9.31 29.82
C MET A 182 -0.39 -8.03 30.64
N TRP A 183 -1.13 -6.94 30.34
CA TRP A 183 -0.98 -5.66 31.05
C TRP A 183 -1.15 -5.81 32.56
N GLN A 184 -2.21 -6.50 32.98
CA GLN A 184 -2.53 -6.70 34.39
C GLN A 184 -1.46 -7.53 35.10
N ASP A 185 -0.91 -8.55 34.43
CA ASP A 185 0.16 -9.37 34.98
C ASP A 185 1.42 -8.53 35.21
N VAL A 186 1.85 -7.75 34.21
CA VAL A 186 3.03 -6.88 34.33
C VAL A 186 2.82 -5.80 35.38
N ALA A 187 1.63 -5.18 35.44
CA ALA A 187 1.29 -4.19 36.45
C ALA A 187 1.37 -4.78 37.86
N SER A 188 0.91 -6.02 38.06
CA SER A 188 0.97 -6.71 39.36
C SER A 188 2.38 -7.10 39.80
N LEU A 189 3.30 -7.30 38.84
CA LEU A 189 4.71 -7.58 39.10
C LEU A 189 5.50 -6.31 39.47
N CYS A 190 4.94 -5.14 39.21
CA CYS A 190 5.55 -3.85 39.52
C CYS A 190 5.04 -3.33 40.88
N SER A 191 5.90 -2.62 41.62
CA SER A 191 5.50 -1.87 42.82
C SER A 191 4.84 -0.52 42.53
N LEU A 192 4.76 -0.13 41.25
CA LEU A 192 4.24 1.14 40.77
C LEU A 192 2.72 1.08 40.55
N ALA A 193 2.04 2.22 40.69
CA ALA A 193 0.66 2.33 40.24
C ALA A 193 0.58 2.20 38.70
N GLU A 194 -0.56 1.72 38.16
CA GLU A 194 -0.72 1.50 36.71
C GLU A 194 -0.38 2.75 35.87
N GLU A 195 -0.81 3.94 36.29
CA GLU A 195 -0.51 5.20 35.59
C GLU A 195 0.96 5.61 35.68
N GLU A 196 1.63 5.28 36.78
CA GLU A 196 3.06 5.50 36.95
C GLU A 196 3.85 4.56 36.03
N LEU A 197 3.48 3.29 35.98
CA LEU A 197 4.09 2.32 35.06
C LEU A 197 3.91 2.76 33.60
N LEU A 198 2.72 3.23 33.20
CA LEU A 198 2.50 3.76 31.86
C LEU A 198 3.35 4.97 31.55
N ALA A 199 3.49 5.90 32.51
CA ALA A 199 4.34 7.06 32.34
C ALA A 199 5.82 6.65 32.20
N VAL A 200 6.27 5.67 32.99
CA VAL A 200 7.63 5.10 32.91
C VAL A 200 7.85 4.45 31.54
N LEU A 201 6.97 3.55 31.10
CA LEU A 201 7.14 2.86 29.82
C LEU A 201 7.06 3.82 28.63
N GLN A 202 6.12 4.77 28.64
CA GLN A 202 6.05 5.80 27.62
C GLN A 202 7.34 6.60 27.56
N ARG A 203 7.89 6.99 28.72
CA ARG A 203 9.16 7.68 28.80
C ARG A 203 10.31 6.83 28.26
N CYS A 204 10.41 5.56 28.64
CA CYS A 204 11.43 4.65 28.11
C CYS A 204 11.40 4.55 26.57
N VAL A 205 10.21 4.58 25.97
CA VAL A 205 10.04 4.54 24.50
C VAL A 205 10.35 5.89 23.85
N LEU A 206 9.77 6.98 24.37
CA LEU A 206 9.80 8.30 23.72
C LEU A 206 11.03 9.16 24.07
N GLU A 207 11.67 8.92 25.22
CA GLU A 207 12.88 9.63 25.67
C GLU A 207 14.15 8.77 25.55
N GLY A 208 14.04 7.43 25.57
CA GLY A 208 15.17 6.50 25.36
C GLY A 208 15.77 6.50 23.94
N SER A 209 15.34 7.43 23.09
CA SER A 209 15.94 7.72 21.79
C SER A 209 16.97 8.84 21.99
N GLU A 210 18.18 8.48 22.42
CA GLU A 210 19.24 9.45 22.74
C GLU A 210 19.63 10.33 21.55
N GLY A 211 19.72 11.63 21.83
CA GLY A 211 20.22 12.66 20.93
C GLY A 211 19.12 13.45 20.22
N LEU A 212 18.51 14.42 20.91
CA LEU A 212 18.03 15.72 20.37
C LEU A 212 17.23 16.53 21.42
N GLU A 213 17.31 17.86 21.26
CA GLU A 213 16.95 18.97 22.15
C GLU A 213 15.59 18.88 22.89
N GLU A 214 15.53 19.54 24.05
CA GLU A 214 14.33 19.73 24.88
C GLU A 214 13.13 20.18 24.04
N VAL A 215 12.17 19.28 23.85
CA VAL A 215 10.86 19.63 23.30
C VAL A 215 10.05 20.27 24.41
N ALA A 216 9.59 21.50 24.17
CA ALA A 216 8.79 22.28 25.10
C ALA A 216 7.58 21.49 25.65
N ALA A 217 7.43 21.53 26.97
CA ALA A 217 6.36 20.88 27.72
C ALA A 217 4.98 21.34 27.21
N GLY A 218 4.17 20.40 26.69
CA GLY A 218 2.77 20.65 26.32
C GLY A 218 2.31 20.04 25.00
N THR A 219 3.21 19.49 24.19
CA THR A 219 2.86 18.89 22.88
C THR A 219 3.00 17.37 22.91
N GLU A 220 2.06 16.65 22.31
CA GLU A 220 2.03 15.19 22.32
C GLU A 220 3.29 14.61 21.65
N ALA A 221 4.23 14.13 22.46
CA ALA A 221 5.46 13.53 21.97
C ALA A 221 5.15 12.20 21.25
N GLY A 222 5.82 11.95 20.12
CA GLY A 222 5.67 10.73 19.34
C GLY A 222 6.93 10.33 18.59
N LEU A 223 6.89 9.16 17.97
CA LEU A 223 7.96 8.61 17.13
C LEU A 223 7.47 8.43 15.70
N HIS A 224 8.30 8.86 14.75
CA HIS A 224 8.23 8.46 13.36
C HIS A 224 8.98 7.14 13.18
N LEU A 225 8.25 6.11 12.75
CA LEU A 225 8.82 4.83 12.33
C LEU A 225 8.95 4.87 10.80
N ILE A 226 10.18 5.01 10.33
CA ILE A 226 10.51 5.16 8.90
C ILE A 226 11.01 3.81 8.41
N THR A 227 10.32 3.23 7.44
CA THR A 227 10.60 1.89 6.91
C THR A 227 10.84 1.98 5.42
N THR A 228 11.97 1.44 4.94
CA THR A 228 12.23 1.29 3.51
C THR A 228 12.04 -0.16 3.13
N VAL A 229 11.28 -0.38 2.06
CA VAL A 229 11.00 -1.69 1.48
C VAL A 229 11.48 -1.71 0.04
N GLU A 230 12.21 -2.75 -0.31
CA GLU A 230 12.69 -3.01 -1.67
C GLU A 230 12.47 -4.49 -1.99
N HIS A 231 11.82 -4.77 -3.13
CA HIS A 231 11.51 -6.14 -3.56
C HIS A 231 10.86 -6.98 -2.44
N ARG A 232 9.84 -6.43 -1.76
CA ARG A 232 9.15 -7.00 -0.59
C ARG A 232 10.01 -7.13 0.68
N LEU A 233 11.31 -6.91 0.65
CA LEU A 233 12.17 -7.00 1.83
C LEU A 233 12.26 -5.65 2.54
N VAL A 234 12.16 -5.65 3.86
CA VAL A 234 12.50 -4.47 4.67
C VAL A 234 14.02 -4.31 4.64
N THR A 235 14.51 -3.21 4.07
CA THR A 235 15.95 -2.95 3.93
C THR A 235 16.48 -1.97 4.96
N SER A 236 15.62 -1.12 5.52
CA SER A 236 16.00 -0.23 6.62
C SER A 236 14.82 0.11 7.51
N VAL A 237 15.09 0.22 8.81
CA VAL A 237 14.18 0.84 9.78
C VAL A 237 14.94 1.96 10.49
N VAL A 238 14.35 3.15 10.50
CA VAL A 238 14.88 4.33 11.18
C VAL A 238 13.80 4.88 12.09
N VAL A 239 14.16 5.23 13.33
CA VAL A 239 13.23 5.82 14.30
C VAL A 239 13.67 7.24 14.58
N ARG A 240 12.73 8.19 14.47
CA ARG A 240 12.97 9.61 14.75
C ARG A 240 11.90 10.16 15.67
N ARG A 241 12.22 11.16 16.47
CA ARG A 241 11.22 11.90 17.22
C ARG A 241 10.35 12.72 16.26
N ALA A 242 9.04 12.69 16.44
CA ALA A 242 8.12 13.53 15.69
C ALA A 242 8.27 14.99 16.15
N ALA A 243 8.46 15.93 15.21
CA ALA A 243 8.54 17.35 15.53
C ALA A 243 7.16 17.89 15.95
N SER A 244 7.12 18.76 16.97
CA SER A 244 5.87 19.41 17.41
C SER A 244 5.26 20.24 16.28
N THR A 245 3.96 20.05 16.02
CA THR A 245 3.20 20.69 14.92
C THR A 245 3.03 22.22 15.03
N THR A 246 3.75 22.89 15.92
CA THR A 246 3.75 24.35 16.10
C THR A 246 4.92 25.08 15.42
N SER A 247 5.83 24.37 14.74
CA SER A 247 6.94 25.02 13.99
C SER A 247 6.58 25.27 12.53
N THR A 248 5.98 26.43 12.25
CA THR A 248 6.08 27.06 10.94
C THR A 248 7.49 27.64 10.78
N ALA A 249 8.39 26.93 10.08
CA ALA A 249 9.36 27.50 9.12
C ALA A 249 10.53 26.56 8.79
N SER A 250 10.85 26.55 7.50
CA SER A 250 12.11 26.19 6.86
C SER A 250 12.43 24.71 6.68
N ALA A 251 12.23 24.27 5.44
CA ALA A 251 12.85 23.10 4.84
C ALA A 251 14.38 23.18 4.96
N VAL A 252 14.94 22.45 5.92
CA VAL A 252 16.31 21.99 5.89
C VAL A 252 16.26 20.50 6.17
N ALA A 253 16.72 19.71 5.20
CA ALA A 253 16.83 18.26 5.35
C ALA A 253 17.62 17.96 6.65
N PRO A 254 17.15 17.04 7.53
CA PRO A 254 17.90 16.70 8.71
C PRO A 254 19.22 16.07 8.27
N SER A 255 20.32 16.77 8.52
CA SER A 255 21.67 16.25 8.46
C SER A 255 21.76 15.02 9.36
N SER A 256 22.08 13.86 8.76
CA SER A 256 22.63 12.65 9.42
C SER A 256 22.14 12.44 10.85
N GLY A 257 20.89 12.02 11.00
CA GLY A 257 20.27 11.76 12.30
C GLY A 257 20.96 10.63 13.05
N SER A 258 21.46 10.99 14.23
CA SER A 258 21.93 10.15 15.34
C SER A 258 21.02 8.94 15.60
N SER A 259 21.64 7.83 16.02
CA SER A 259 21.05 6.49 16.19
C SER A 259 19.74 6.50 16.97
N GLY A 260 18.65 5.96 16.40
CA GLY A 260 17.27 5.98 16.92
C GLY A 260 16.99 5.13 18.18
N GLY A 261 17.86 5.23 19.18
CA GLY A 261 17.72 4.56 20.46
C GLY A 261 17.62 3.05 20.36
N TRP A 262 17.16 2.44 21.43
CA TRP A 262 16.90 1.01 21.47
C TRP A 262 15.72 0.59 20.59
N VAL A 263 14.71 1.46 20.43
CA VAL A 263 13.52 1.19 19.61
C VAL A 263 13.92 0.88 18.16
N GLN A 264 14.81 1.70 17.58
CA GLN A 264 15.33 1.43 16.23
C GLN A 264 16.09 0.11 16.17
N ARG A 265 16.95 -0.17 17.15
CA ARG A 265 17.74 -1.41 17.18
C ARG A 265 16.86 -2.65 17.23
N CYS A 266 15.88 -2.68 18.14
CA CYS A 266 14.91 -3.78 18.23
C CYS A 266 14.12 -3.94 16.93
N LEU A 267 13.50 -2.87 16.40
CA LEU A 267 12.74 -2.99 15.16
C LEU A 267 13.61 -3.39 13.97
N SER A 268 14.86 -2.91 13.89
CA SER A 268 15.79 -3.30 12.83
C SER A 268 16.14 -4.78 12.93
N ALA A 269 16.44 -5.28 14.14
CA ALA A 269 16.75 -6.68 14.38
C ALA A 269 15.59 -7.62 14.03
N LEU A 270 14.35 -7.17 14.26
CA LEU A 270 13.16 -7.96 13.97
C LEU A 270 12.76 -7.93 12.49
N LEU A 271 12.90 -6.78 11.82
CA LEU A 271 12.28 -6.55 10.51
C LEU A 271 13.28 -6.58 9.35
N VAL A 272 14.50 -6.06 9.52
CA VAL A 272 15.44 -5.90 8.40
C VAL A 272 15.87 -7.26 7.85
N GLY A 273 15.80 -7.41 6.53
CA GLY A 273 16.08 -8.65 5.82
C GLY A 273 14.88 -9.61 5.74
N GLN A 274 13.76 -9.30 6.38
CA GLN A 274 12.53 -10.09 6.31
C GLN A 274 11.55 -9.51 5.27
N PRO A 275 10.68 -10.35 4.68
CA PRO A 275 9.55 -9.87 3.90
C PRO A 275 8.66 -8.96 4.76
N CYS A 276 8.17 -7.85 4.18
CA CYS A 276 7.38 -6.86 4.88
C CYS A 276 6.03 -7.40 5.41
N ASP A 277 5.57 -8.55 4.93
CA ASP A 277 4.37 -9.28 5.39
C ASP A 277 4.69 -10.57 6.19
N ALA A 278 5.96 -10.86 6.47
CA ALA A 278 6.35 -12.05 7.23
C ALA A 278 6.18 -11.82 8.72
N ALA A 279 5.30 -12.60 9.37
CA ALA A 279 5.13 -12.52 10.83
C ALA A 279 6.41 -12.86 11.60
N VAL A 280 6.64 -12.17 12.71
CA VAL A 280 7.72 -12.39 13.66
C VAL A 280 7.33 -13.49 14.65
N GLU A 281 8.09 -14.59 14.66
CA GLU A 281 7.84 -15.73 15.54
C GLU A 281 8.04 -15.36 17.02
N GLY A 282 7.13 -15.84 17.89
CA GLY A 282 7.13 -15.51 19.33
C GLY A 282 6.46 -14.17 19.68
N LEU A 283 6.44 -13.20 18.77
CA LEU A 283 5.72 -11.94 18.95
C LEU A 283 4.31 -11.98 18.35
N GLU A 284 4.19 -12.33 17.06
CA GLU A 284 2.93 -12.35 16.30
C GLU A 284 2.36 -13.76 16.17
N ARG A 285 3.23 -14.76 15.97
CA ARG A 285 2.84 -16.18 15.93
C ARG A 285 3.13 -16.87 17.26
N THR A 286 2.24 -17.77 17.65
CA THR A 286 2.46 -18.69 18.78
C THR A 286 3.79 -19.40 18.60
N GLY A 287 4.71 -19.21 19.54
CA GLY A 287 6.07 -19.72 19.47
C GLY A 287 6.82 -19.46 20.78
N ASP A 288 8.01 -20.03 20.89
CA ASP A 288 8.88 -19.83 22.05
C ASP A 288 9.40 -18.37 22.07
N THR A 289 9.02 -17.62 23.10
CA THR A 289 9.47 -16.23 23.29
C THR A 289 10.90 -16.14 23.79
N THR A 290 11.53 -17.23 24.23
CA THR A 290 12.85 -17.19 24.88
C THR A 290 13.92 -16.64 23.94
N ALA A 291 13.97 -17.12 22.69
CA ALA A 291 14.94 -16.66 21.70
C ALA A 291 14.73 -15.18 21.33
N VAL A 292 13.47 -14.76 21.13
CA VAL A 292 13.17 -13.37 20.81
C VAL A 292 13.49 -12.45 21.98
N MET A 293 13.20 -12.88 23.21
CA MET A 293 13.46 -12.10 24.42
C MET A 293 14.95 -11.88 24.62
N GLN A 294 15.79 -12.90 24.43
CA GLN A 294 17.25 -12.74 24.51
C GLN A 294 17.78 -11.72 23.51
N GLY A 295 17.27 -11.73 22.27
CA GLY A 295 17.59 -10.72 21.26
C GLY A 295 17.12 -9.33 21.68
N LEU A 296 15.91 -9.21 22.20
CA LEU A 296 15.38 -7.92 22.66
C LEU A 296 16.18 -7.35 23.83
N VAL A 297 16.53 -8.16 24.83
CA VAL A 297 17.37 -7.73 25.96
C VAL A 297 18.75 -7.29 25.46
N HIS A 298 19.33 -7.98 24.47
CA HIS A 298 20.60 -7.59 23.87
C HIS A 298 20.53 -6.20 23.21
N GLU A 299 19.48 -5.94 22.44
CA GLU A 299 19.32 -4.67 21.72
C GLU A 299 18.86 -3.51 22.62
N ALA A 300 17.99 -3.80 23.60
CA ALA A 300 17.38 -2.80 24.47
C ALA A 300 18.18 -2.50 25.73
N GLY A 301 18.94 -3.46 26.23
CA GLY A 301 19.43 -3.45 27.59
C GLY A 301 18.28 -3.52 28.60
N SER A 302 18.54 -3.07 29.83
CA SER A 302 17.48 -2.94 30.84
C SER A 302 16.59 -1.75 30.47
N LEU A 303 15.36 -2.04 30.02
CA LEU A 303 14.38 -1.05 29.57
C LEU A 303 14.13 0.03 30.63
N CYS A 304 14.07 -0.38 31.90
CA CYS A 304 13.93 0.49 33.05
C CYS A 304 14.68 -0.10 34.23
N LEU A 305 15.74 0.59 34.67
CA LEU A 305 16.56 0.19 35.81
C LEU A 305 15.78 0.15 37.13
N ASP A 306 14.63 0.82 37.19
CA ASP A 306 13.78 0.88 38.38
C ASP A 306 12.77 -0.29 38.47
N LEU A 307 12.65 -1.11 37.42
CA LEU A 307 11.75 -2.27 37.41
C LEU A 307 12.49 -3.55 37.85
N PRO A 308 11.85 -4.44 38.63
CA PRO A 308 12.37 -5.78 38.88
C PRO A 308 12.63 -6.53 37.57
N ASP A 309 13.69 -7.32 37.48
CA ASP A 309 14.10 -8.01 36.23
C ASP A 309 12.95 -8.71 35.50
N LEU A 310 12.16 -9.50 36.22
CA LEU A 310 11.03 -10.25 35.66
C LEU A 310 9.93 -9.32 35.09
N ALA A 311 9.70 -8.18 35.74
CA ALA A 311 8.76 -7.18 35.28
C ALA A 311 9.33 -6.37 34.11
N GLY A 312 10.64 -6.10 34.12
CA GLY A 312 11.37 -5.42 33.05
C GLY A 312 11.33 -6.22 31.74
N ASP A 313 11.60 -7.52 31.80
CA ASP A 313 11.56 -8.41 30.63
C ASP A 313 10.14 -8.50 30.06
N ALA A 314 9.14 -8.71 30.92
CA ALA A 314 7.75 -8.77 30.50
C ALA A 314 7.26 -7.43 29.91
N ALA A 315 7.69 -6.31 30.48
CA ALA A 315 7.41 -4.98 29.95
C ALA A 315 8.08 -4.74 28.60
N LEU A 316 9.34 -5.15 28.41
CA LEU A 316 10.05 -5.03 27.13
C LEU A 316 9.37 -5.86 26.04
N LEU A 317 8.94 -7.10 26.34
CA LEU A 317 8.17 -7.91 25.42
C LEU A 317 6.86 -7.23 25.03
N MET A 318 6.14 -6.71 26.02
CA MET A 318 4.85 -6.02 25.84
C MET A 318 5.01 -4.75 24.98
N VAL A 319 6.01 -3.90 25.27
CA VAL A 319 6.30 -2.70 24.48
C VAL A 319 6.68 -3.06 23.06
N THR A 320 7.54 -4.07 22.87
CA THR A 320 7.96 -4.51 21.54
C THR A 320 6.77 -5.01 20.72
N ARG A 321 5.84 -5.76 21.32
CA ARG A 321 4.58 -6.16 20.67
C ARG A 321 3.79 -4.95 20.22
N VAL A 322 3.59 -3.94 21.09
CA VAL A 322 2.86 -2.73 20.70
C VAL A 322 3.57 -1.99 19.56
N LEU A 323 4.90 -1.88 19.58
CA LEU A 323 5.66 -1.23 18.52
C LEU A 323 5.47 -1.94 17.17
N LEU A 324 5.53 -3.28 17.19
CA LEU A 324 5.32 -4.09 16.00
C LEU A 324 3.87 -4.04 15.51
N ASP A 325 2.90 -4.12 16.40
CA ASP A 325 1.47 -4.03 16.09
C ASP A 325 1.14 -2.67 15.47
N VAL A 326 1.65 -1.57 16.05
CA VAL A 326 1.44 -0.23 15.46
C VAL A 326 2.13 -0.13 14.10
N TRP A 327 3.33 -0.69 13.96
CA TRP A 327 4.01 -0.72 12.67
C TRP A 327 3.21 -1.50 11.63
N ARG A 328 2.64 -2.67 11.97
CA ARG A 328 1.79 -3.50 11.10
C ARG A 328 0.49 -2.81 10.73
N ASP A 329 -0.25 -2.36 11.73
CA ASP A 329 -1.58 -1.74 11.55
C ASP A 329 -1.49 -0.52 10.64
N LYS A 330 -0.42 0.28 10.78
CA LYS A 330 -0.25 1.50 10.01
C LYS A 330 0.44 1.26 8.67
N ASN A 331 1.37 0.31 8.61
CA ASN A 331 1.93 -0.15 7.35
C ASN A 331 1.16 -1.38 6.86
N VAL A 332 0.01 -1.13 6.23
CA VAL A 332 -0.79 -2.21 5.64
C VAL A 332 -0.03 -2.80 4.45
N PHE A 333 0.78 -3.81 4.75
CA PHE A 333 1.50 -4.65 3.79
C PHE A 333 0.80 -5.97 3.54
N ASP A 334 -0.38 -6.18 4.14
CA ASP A 334 -1.20 -7.36 3.94
C ASP A 334 -1.70 -7.40 2.50
N ILE A 335 -0.89 -8.03 1.66
CA ILE A 335 -1.32 -8.50 0.36
C ILE A 335 -2.27 -9.65 0.67
N ALA A 336 -3.57 -9.33 0.66
CA ALA A 336 -4.66 -10.23 0.96
C ALA A 336 -4.37 -11.66 0.46
N THR A 337 -4.46 -12.63 1.37
CA THR A 337 -4.40 -14.07 1.10
C THR A 337 -5.62 -14.54 0.31
#